data_AF-A0A946HA00-F1
#
_entry.id   AF-A0A946HA00-F1
#
_cell.length_a   1.000
_cell.length_b   1.000
_cell.length_c   1.000
_cell.angle_alpha   90.00
_cell.angle_beta   90.00
_cell.angle_gamma   90.00
#
_symmetry.space_group_name_H-M   'P 1'
#
loop_
_entity.id
_entity.type
_entity.pdbx_description
1 polymer ?
#
loop_
_entity_poly.entity_id
_entity_poly.type
_entity_poly.pdbx_seq_one_letter_code
_entity_poly.pdbx_strand_id
1 'polypeptide(L)' 'LAALVPIIRQVLDEAIRAGGSSLRDFRQADGELGYFQHNFNVYGREGLPCLTDGCDHVVQRIVQSGRSSFYCNGCQN' A
#
# COMPACT_ATOMS: atom_id res chain seq x y z
N LEU A 1 17.19 -5.03 -6.85
CA LEU A 1 17.48 -3.84 -6.01
C LEU A 1 17.40 -2.53 -6.79
N ALA A 2 18.03 -2.41 -7.96
CA ALA A 2 18.02 -1.18 -8.76
C ALA A 2 16.61 -0.63 -9.05
N ALA A 3 15.62 -1.49 -9.28
CA ALA A 3 14.23 -1.07 -9.53
C ALA A 3 13.45 -0.67 -8.26
N LEU A 4 13.82 -1.19 -7.08
CA LEU A 4 13.03 -1.01 -5.86
C LEU A 4 13.26 0.37 -5.23
N VAL A 5 14.52 0.82 -5.19
CA VAL A 5 14.91 2.11 -4.60
C VAL A 5 14.13 3.30 -5.19
N PRO A 6 14.02 3.47 -6.53
CA PRO A 6 13.25 4.59 -7.08
C PRO A 6 11.76 4.50 -6.74
N ILE A 7 11.17 3.30 -6.77
CA ILE A 7 9.75 3.09 -6.45
C ILE A 7 9.45 3.43 -4.98
N ILE A 8 10.34 3.04 -4.06
CA ILE A 8 10.20 3.40 -2.64
C ILE A 8 10.15 4.91 -2.46
N ARG A 9 11.08 5.65 -3.10
CA ARG A 9 11.10 7.12 -3.01
C ARG A 9 9.84 7.73 -3.58
N GLN A 10 9.42 7.27 -4.76
CA GLN A 10 8.20 7.74 -5.40
C GLN A 10 6.98 7.57 -4.49
N VAL A 11 6.77 6.37 -3.95
CA VAL A 11 5.62 6.06 -3.07
C VAL A 11 5.66 6.92 -1.79
N LEU A 12 6.84 7.12 -1.20
CA LEU A 12 7.00 7.98 -0.02
C LEU A 12 6.68 9.45 -0.35
N ASP A 13 7.14 9.96 -1.49
CA ASP A 13 6.87 11.34 -1.90
C ASP A 13 5.38 11.54 -2.21
N GLU A 14 4.72 10.58 -2.83
CA GLU A 14 3.26 10.59 -3.05
C GLU A 14 2.50 10.59 -1.73
N ALA A 15 2.92 9.77 -0.77
CA ALA A 15 2.32 9.72 0.57
C ALA A 15 2.49 11.07 1.30
N ILE A 16 3.67 11.67 1.26
CA ILE A 16 3.92 12.98 1.87
C ILE A 16 3.02 14.05 1.24
N ARG A 17 2.91 14.09 -0.09
CA ARG A 17 2.03 15.04 -0.79
C ARG A 17 0.55 14.87 -0.42
N ALA A 18 0.12 13.64 -0.13
CA ALA A 18 -1.24 13.32 0.27
C ALA A 18 -1.50 13.46 1.79
N GLY A 19 -0.54 14.00 2.57
CA GLY A 19 -0.68 14.15 4.02
C GLY A 19 -0.54 12.83 4.79
N GLY A 20 0.11 11.82 4.21
CA GLY A 20 0.24 10.48 4.77
C GLY A 20 -1.05 9.66 4.65
N SER A 21 -1.12 8.57 5.42
CA SER A 21 -2.31 7.71 5.50
C SER A 21 -2.96 7.82 6.87
N SER A 22 -4.26 8.07 6.91
CA SER A 22 -5.04 7.96 8.14
C SER A 22 -5.67 6.58 8.25
N LEU A 23 -5.01 5.71 9.00
CA LEU A 23 -5.51 4.37 9.31
C LEU A 23 -6.10 4.37 10.70
N ARG A 24 -7.35 3.89 10.81
CA ARG A 24 -8.12 3.75 12.04
C ARG A 24 -8.20 5.07 12.84
N ASP A 25 -7.28 5.26 13.77
CA ASP A 25 -7.23 6.32 14.78
C ASP A 25 -6.11 7.35 14.54
N PHE A 26 -5.28 7.19 13.50
CA PHE A 26 -4.21 8.13 13.20
C PHE A 26 -4.73 9.43 12.55
N ARG A 27 -4.40 10.56 13.17
CA ARG A 27 -4.61 11.93 12.66
C ARG A 27 -3.31 12.72 12.70
N GLN A 28 -3.17 13.71 11.84
CA GLN A 28 -2.06 14.64 11.89
C GLN A 28 -2.11 15.50 13.17
N ALA A 29 -1.01 16.19 13.47
CA ALA A 29 -0.87 17.01 14.68
C ALA A 29 -1.87 18.18 14.75
N ASP A 30 -2.34 18.65 13.59
CA ASP A 30 -3.40 19.67 13.45
C ASP A 30 -4.82 19.07 13.42
N GLY A 31 -4.93 17.73 13.47
CA GLY A 31 -6.20 17.00 13.46
C GLY A 31 -6.67 16.56 12.07
N GLU A 32 -5.98 16.96 11.00
CA GLU A 32 -6.35 16.62 9.63
C GLU A 32 -6.07 15.14 9.29
N LEU A 33 -6.83 14.60 8.33
CA LEU A 33 -6.65 13.23 7.84
C LEU A 33 -5.70 13.21 6.65
N GLY A 34 -4.79 12.24 6.64
CA GLY A 34 -4.07 11.87 5.43
C GLY A 34 -4.98 11.12 4.45
N TYR A 35 -4.72 11.24 3.16
CA TYR A 35 -5.55 10.64 2.11
C TYR A 35 -4.88 9.48 1.36
N PHE A 36 -3.61 9.17 1.67
CA PHE A 36 -2.83 8.20 0.88
C PHE A 36 -3.37 6.76 0.96
N GLN A 37 -4.15 6.40 1.98
CA GLN A 37 -4.80 5.08 2.07
C GLN A 37 -5.71 4.76 0.88
N HIS A 38 -6.24 5.77 0.18
CA HIS A 38 -7.04 5.58 -1.03
C HIS A 38 -6.20 5.16 -2.24
N ASN A 39 -4.88 5.33 -2.18
CA ASN A 39 -3.94 4.96 -3.24
C ASN A 39 -3.26 3.61 -2.98
N PHE A 40 -3.70 2.84 -1.98
CA PHE A 40 -3.11 1.54 -1.69
C PHE A 40 -3.43 0.51 -2.76
N ASN A 41 -2.39 0.01 -3.44
CA ASN A 41 -2.55 -1.07 -4.41
C ASN A 41 -2.87 -2.42 -3.76
N VAL A 42 -2.30 -2.71 -2.57
CA VAL A 42 -2.44 -4.02 -1.91
C VAL A 42 -2.77 -3.95 -0.42
N TYR A 43 -2.32 -2.91 0.31
CA TYR A 43 -2.46 -2.88 1.77
C TYR A 43 -3.95 -2.81 2.19
N GLY A 44 -4.37 -3.73 3.07
CA GLY A 44 -5.75 -3.81 3.54
C GLY A 44 -6.75 -4.32 2.49
N ARG A 45 -6.28 -4.82 1.34
CA ARG A 45 -7.11 -5.29 0.23
C ARG A 45 -7.16 -6.81 0.11
N GLU A 46 -6.88 -7.56 1.19
CA GLU A 46 -6.92 -9.03 1.21
C GLU A 46 -8.24 -9.56 0.62
N GLY A 47 -8.13 -10.49 -0.34
CA GLY A 47 -9.28 -11.08 -1.03
C GLY A 47 -9.90 -10.21 -2.14
N LEU A 48 -9.46 -8.95 -2.31
CA LEU A 48 -9.92 -8.09 -3.39
C LEU A 48 -9.08 -8.28 -4.67
N PRO A 49 -9.64 -8.01 -5.87
CA PRO A 49 -8.89 -8.04 -7.11
C PRO A 49 -7.66 -7.12 -7.09
N CYS A 50 -6.57 -7.56 -7.70
CA CYS A 50 -5.41 -6.72 -7.97
C CYS A 50 -5.83 -5.50 -8.81
N LEU A 51 -5.24 -4.32 -8.56
CA LEU A 51 -5.51 -3.11 -9.34
C LEU A 51 -4.60 -2.97 -10.57
N THR A 52 -3.63 -3.87 -10.74
CA THR A 52 -2.76 -3.84 -11.92
C THR A 52 -3.57 -4.24 -13.15
N ASP A 53 -3.57 -3.39 -14.18
CA ASP A 53 -4.24 -3.66 -15.44
C ASP A 53 -3.79 -4.99 -16.05
N GLY A 54 -4.76 -5.81 -16.44
CA GLY A 54 -4.52 -7.15 -17.01
C GLY A 54 -4.19 -8.24 -15.98
N CYS A 55 -4.15 -7.92 -14.67
CA CYS A 55 -4.03 -8.93 -13.63
C CYS A 55 -5.40 -9.39 -13.13
N ASP A 56 -5.64 -10.69 -13.15
CA ASP A 56 -6.87 -11.36 -12.72
C ASP A 56 -6.76 -12.00 -11.31
N HIS A 57 -5.61 -11.82 -10.65
CA HIS A 57 -5.35 -12.39 -9.33
C HIS A 57 -5.96 -11.54 -8.21
N VAL A 58 -6.15 -12.18 -7.05
CA VAL A 58 -6.58 -11.50 -5.82
C VAL A 58 -5.39 -11.18 -4.92
N VAL A 59 -5.48 -10.09 -4.17
CA VAL A 59 -4.46 -9.72 -3.19
C VAL A 59 -4.47 -10.73 -2.03
N GLN A 60 -3.30 -11.24 -1.69
CA GLN A 60 -3.07 -12.17 -0.60
C GLN A 60 -2.51 -11.44 0.62
N ARG A 61 -2.84 -11.95 1.81
CA ARG A 61 -2.17 -11.59 3.06
C ARG A 61 -1.39 -12.78 3.60
N ILE A 62 -0.16 -12.52 4.01
CA ILE A 62 0.65 -13.46 4.78
C ILE A 62 1.08 -12.81 6.09
N VAL A 63 1.51 -13.64 7.05
CA VAL A 63 2.18 -13.16 8.26
C VAL A 63 3.67 -13.45 8.11
N GLN A 64 4.48 -12.40 8.12
CA GLN A 64 5.94 -12.48 8.08
C GLN A 64 6.48 -11.90 9.38
N SER A 65 7.17 -12.74 10.16
CA SER A 65 7.76 -12.32 11.45
C SER A 65 6.77 -11.59 12.37
N GLY A 66 5.54 -12.08 12.43
CA GLY A 66 4.46 -11.52 13.26
C GLY A 66 3.78 -10.27 12.70
N ARG A 67 4.11 -9.81 11.49
CA ARG A 67 3.45 -8.67 10.83
C ARG A 67 2.69 -9.12 9.59
N SER A 68 1.52 -8.53 9.36
CA SER A 68 0.78 -8.71 8.11
C SER A 68 1.55 -8.10 6.94
N SER A 69 1.72 -8.86 5.87
CA SER A 69 2.22 -8.40 4.57
C SER A 69 1.19 -8.72 3.49
N PHE A 70 0.95 -7.77 2.59
CA PHE A 70 -0.03 -7.90 1.50
C PHE A 70 0.67 -7.83 0.15
N TYR A 71 0.28 -8.68 -0.79
CA TYR A 71 0.90 -8.73 -2.12
C TYR A 71 -0.01 -9.41 -3.15
N CYS A 72 0.30 -9.23 -4.43
CA CYS A 72 -0.32 -10.00 -5.52
C CYS A 72 0.69 -11.00 -6.09
N ASN A 73 0.40 -12.30 -6.00
CA ASN A 73 1.26 -13.37 -6.52
C ASN A 73 1.30 -13.42 -8.06
N GLY A 74 0.35 -12.78 -8.76
CA GLY A 74 0.42 -12.61 -10.22
C GLY A 74 1.38 -11.51 -10.66
N CYS A 75 1.54 -10.46 -9.84
CA CYS A 75 2.37 -9.28 -10.17
C CYS A 75 3.76 -9.29 -9.50
N GLN A 76 3.92 -9.99 -8.39
CA GLN A 76 5.12 -9.92 -7.55
C GLN A 76 5.71 -11.32 -7.37
N ASN A 77 6.70 -11.64 -8.21
CA ASN A 77 7.51 -12.87 -8.17
C ASN A 77 9.01 -12.52 -8.29
#